data_AF-A0A7K2ZK34-F1
#
_entry.id   AF-A0A7K2ZK34-F1
#
_cell.length_a   1.000
_cell.length_b   1.000
_cell.length_c   1.000
_cell.angle_alpha   90.00
_cell.angle_beta   90.00
_cell.angle_gamma   90.00
#
_symmetry.space_group_name_H-M   'P 1'
#
loop_
_entity.id
_entity.type
_entity.pdbx_description
1 polymer ?
#
loop_
_entity_poly.entity_id
_entity_poly.type
_entity_poly.pdbx_seq_one_letter_code
_entity_poly.pdbx_strand_id
1 'polypeptide(L)'
;MARKDRTPEAAEEKAREKWMARFQVRLAMQPGVDRAVVLQAVKEVTTHCADTGESPQTAYGDPDAHAVRTAERLVPADVAARAKRHDAAVDKLGSALKRARDITGL
;
A
#
# COMPACT_ATOMS: atom_id res chain seq x y z
N MET A 1 24.27 31.60 -13.78
CA MET A 1 22.98 31.67 -13.07
C MET A 1 22.50 30.23 -12.78
N ALA A 2 21.60 30.05 -11.81
CA ALA A 2 20.98 28.80 -11.33
C ALA A 2 21.73 27.97 -10.26
N ARG A 3 21.73 28.48 -9.02
CA ARG A 3 21.88 27.67 -7.80
C ARG A 3 20.78 28.07 -6.80
N LYS A 4 19.52 27.70 -7.02
CA LYS A 4 18.44 27.94 -6.04
C LYS A 4 17.41 26.81 -5.85
N ASP A 5 17.35 25.79 -6.71
CA ASP A 5 16.23 24.82 -6.67
C ASP A 5 16.50 23.45 -6.02
N ARG A 6 17.71 23.14 -5.54
CA ARG A 6 17.99 21.78 -5.03
C ARG A 6 17.37 21.47 -3.65
N THR A 7 16.95 22.49 -2.92
CA THR A 7 16.40 22.38 -1.56
C THR A 7 14.90 22.05 -1.50
N PRO A 8 14.01 22.63 -2.35
CA PRO A 8 12.58 22.28 -2.32
C PRO A 8 12.31 20.81 -2.66
N GLU A 9 12.91 20.27 -3.73
CA GLU A 9 12.65 18.87 -4.14
C GLU A 9 13.06 17.86 -3.07
N ALA A 10 14.20 18.08 -2.40
CA ALA A 10 14.67 17.21 -1.31
C ALA A 10 13.78 17.32 -0.06
N ALA A 11 13.23 18.50 0.23
CA ALA A 11 12.30 18.71 1.33
C ALA A 11 10.94 18.06 1.05
N GLU A 12 10.47 18.11 -0.21
CA GLU A 12 9.25 17.44 -0.66
C GLU A 12 9.38 15.93 -0.64
N GLU A 13 10.53 15.38 -1.05
CA GLU A 13 10.82 13.96 -0.92
C GLU A 13 10.80 13.50 0.54
N LYS A 14 11.45 14.25 1.43
CA LYS A 14 11.42 13.98 2.88
C LYS A 14 10.01 14.09 3.47
N ALA A 15 9.21 15.05 3.01
CA ALA A 15 7.82 15.20 3.42
C ALA A 15 6.98 14.00 2.95
N ARG A 16 7.17 13.54 1.70
CA ARG A 16 6.53 12.34 1.14
C ARG A 16 6.89 11.08 1.93
N GLU A 17 8.16 10.88 2.23
CA GLU A 17 8.63 9.74 3.04
C GLU A 17 7.98 9.75 4.43
N LYS A 18 7.97 10.91 5.11
CA LYS A 18 7.38 11.08 6.44
C LYS A 18 5.87 10.89 6.42
N TRP A 19 5.20 11.38 5.38
CA TRP A 19 3.77 11.18 5.16
C TRP A 19 3.46 9.70 5.02
N MET A 20 4.23 8.97 4.18
CA MET A 20 4.02 7.54 3.94
C MET A 20 4.24 6.69 5.19
N ALA A 21 5.30 7.00 5.97
CA ALA A 21 5.56 6.32 7.23
C ALA A 21 4.42 6.51 8.24
N ARG A 22 3.92 7.75 8.39
CA ARG A 22 2.78 8.05 9.27
C ARG A 22 1.50 7.38 8.81
N PHE A 23 1.20 7.45 7.52
CA PHE A 23 0.04 6.79 6.92
C PHE A 23 0.05 5.29 7.17
N GLN A 24 1.18 4.62 6.93
CA GLN A 24 1.31 3.17 7.17
C GLN A 24 1.12 2.80 8.65
N VAL A 25 1.78 3.52 9.56
CA VAL A 25 1.65 3.26 11.01
C VAL A 25 0.20 3.46 11.45
N ARG A 26 -0.44 4.56 11.04
CA ARG A 26 -1.82 4.84 11.43
C ARG A 26 -2.82 3.88 10.85
N LEU A 27 -2.63 3.47 9.59
CA LEU A 27 -3.49 2.50 8.94
C LEU A 27 -3.37 1.13 9.62
N ALA A 28 -2.15 0.68 9.93
CA ALA A 28 -1.93 -0.59 10.64
C ALA A 28 -2.51 -0.61 12.07
N MET A 29 -2.66 0.56 12.71
CA MET A 29 -3.30 0.67 14.02
C MET A 29 -4.85 0.66 13.95
N GLN A 30 -5.44 0.73 12.76
CA GLN A 30 -6.90 0.70 12.63
C GLN A 30 -7.44 -0.72 12.88
N PRO A 31 -8.60 -0.85 13.56
CA PRO A 31 -9.20 -2.14 13.83
C PRO A 31 -9.59 -2.85 12.54
N GLY A 32 -9.23 -4.13 12.41
CA GLY A 32 -9.55 -4.95 11.24
C GLY A 32 -8.67 -4.71 10.00
N VAL A 33 -7.69 -3.81 10.08
CA VAL A 33 -6.70 -3.65 9.02
C VAL A 33 -5.64 -4.75 9.12
N ASP A 34 -5.56 -5.58 8.07
CA ASP A 34 -4.50 -6.57 7.90
C ASP A 34 -3.38 -6.06 6.98
N ARG A 35 -2.21 -6.70 7.02
CA ARG A 35 -1.04 -6.33 6.22
C ARG A 35 -1.34 -6.15 4.73
N ALA A 36 -2.20 -6.96 4.12
CA ALA A 36 -2.47 -6.75 2.69
C ALA A 36 -3.41 -5.58 2.40
N VAL A 37 -4.23 -5.14 3.36
CA VAL A 37 -4.98 -3.87 3.26
C VAL A 37 -3.99 -2.71 3.29
N VAL A 38 -3.01 -2.76 4.18
CA VAL A 38 -1.92 -1.76 4.22
C VAL A 38 -1.15 -1.74 2.90
N LEU A 39 -0.73 -2.89 2.38
CA LEU A 39 -0.01 -2.98 1.11
C LEU A 39 -0.84 -2.49 -0.08
N GLN A 40 -2.14 -2.80 -0.12
CA GLN A 40 -3.03 -2.31 -1.16
C GLN A 40 -3.15 -0.78 -1.10
N ALA A 41 -3.38 -0.23 0.08
CA ALA A 41 -3.48 1.22 0.27
C ALA A 41 -2.19 1.97 -0.10
N VAL A 42 -1.02 1.43 0.31
CA VAL A 42 0.28 2.00 -0.09
C VAL A 42 0.44 1.95 -1.61
N LYS A 43 0.07 0.84 -2.25
CA LYS A 43 0.12 0.72 -3.71
C LYS A 43 -0.76 1.77 -4.40
N GLU A 44 -1.97 2.00 -3.91
CA GLU A 44 -2.88 3.02 -4.46
C GLU A 44 -2.25 4.42 -4.39
N VAL A 45 -1.74 4.81 -3.22
CA VAL A 45 -1.10 6.12 -3.01
C VAL A 45 0.15 6.26 -3.90
N THR A 46 1.02 5.26 -3.94
CA THR A 46 2.23 5.30 -4.77
C THR A 46 1.90 5.37 -6.26
N THR A 47 0.89 4.62 -6.72
CA THR A 47 0.47 4.65 -8.13
C THR A 47 -0.09 6.02 -8.50
N HIS A 48 -0.93 6.61 -7.65
CA HIS A 48 -1.48 7.94 -7.91
C HIS A 48 -0.40 9.03 -7.91
N CYS A 49 0.52 9.01 -6.94
CA CYS A 49 1.63 9.96 -6.93
C CYS A 49 2.54 9.82 -8.17
N ALA A 50 2.69 8.59 -8.70
CA ALA A 50 3.45 8.37 -9.93
C ALA A 50 2.69 8.84 -11.19
N ASP A 51 1.36 8.76 -11.18
CA ASP A 51 0.48 9.17 -12.29
C ASP A 51 0.31 10.69 -12.37
N THR A 52 0.06 11.34 -11.23
CA THR A 52 -0.16 12.80 -11.17
C THR A 52 1.13 13.59 -11.00
N GLY A 53 2.20 12.95 -10.53
CA GLY A 53 3.43 13.63 -10.12
C GLY A 53 3.27 14.46 -8.85
N GLU A 54 2.10 14.42 -8.20
CA GLU A 54 1.83 15.21 -7.00
C GLU A 54 2.31 14.49 -5.73
N SER A 55 2.71 15.30 -4.74
CA SER A 55 3.02 14.81 -3.41
C SER A 55 1.76 14.29 -2.72
N PRO A 56 1.84 13.20 -1.93
CA PRO A 56 0.67 12.62 -1.28
C PRO A 56 0.01 13.58 -0.28
N GLN A 57 0.77 14.51 0.30
CA GLN A 57 0.22 15.56 1.14
C GLN A 57 -0.69 16.53 0.36
N THR A 58 -0.39 16.81 -0.91
CA THR A 58 -1.20 17.67 -1.79
C THR A 58 -2.44 16.92 -2.26
N ALA A 59 -2.28 15.67 -2.69
CA ALA A 59 -3.37 14.87 -3.23
C ALA A 59 -4.37 14.37 -2.16
N TYR A 60 -3.87 13.97 -0.99
CA TYR A 60 -4.67 13.28 0.03
C TYR A 60 -4.84 14.07 1.34
N GLY A 61 -4.07 15.14 1.52
CA GLY A 61 -4.08 15.96 2.74
C GLY A 61 -3.36 15.27 3.90
N ASP A 62 -3.98 15.30 5.08
CA ASP A 62 -3.41 14.75 6.31
C ASP A 62 -3.32 13.20 6.27
N PRO A 63 -2.15 12.61 6.60
CA PRO A 63 -1.92 11.17 6.53
C PRO A 63 -2.77 10.38 7.54
N ASP A 64 -3.02 10.91 8.73
CA ASP A 64 -3.80 10.25 9.77
C ASP A 64 -5.28 10.21 9.35
N ALA A 65 -5.81 11.33 8.87
CA ALA A 65 -7.18 11.41 8.36
C ALA A 65 -7.38 10.52 7.13
N HIS A 66 -6.40 10.47 6.21
CA HIS A 66 -6.46 9.58 5.06
C HIS A 66 -6.40 8.10 5.46
N ALA A 67 -5.62 7.74 6.48
CA ALA A 67 -5.55 6.37 7.01
C ALA A 67 -6.89 5.90 7.58
N VAL A 68 -7.59 6.75 8.35
CA VAL A 68 -8.93 6.43 8.89
C VAL A 68 -9.92 6.23 7.74
N ARG A 69 -10.02 7.17 6.80
CA ARG A 69 -10.91 7.05 5.63
C ARG A 69 -10.63 5.79 4.80
N THR A 70 -9.34 5.45 4.66
CA THR A 70 -8.91 4.25 3.92
C THR A 70 -9.34 2.98 4.65
N ALA A 71 -9.18 2.93 5.98
CA ALA A 71 -9.64 1.80 6.78
C ALA A 71 -11.16 1.66 6.74
N GLU A 72 -11.92 2.74 6.87
CA GLU A 72 -13.39 2.71 6.76
C GLU A 72 -13.86 2.17 5.40
N ARG A 73 -13.15 2.50 4.33
CA ARG A 73 -13.47 2.03 2.97
C ARG A 73 -13.08 0.56 2.75
N LEU A 74 -11.95 0.13 3.30
CA LEU A 74 -11.37 -1.18 3.00
C LEU A 74 -11.75 -2.25 4.03
N VAL A 75 -11.83 -1.95 5.33
CA VAL A 75 -12.07 -2.96 6.38
C VAL A 75 -13.43 -3.67 6.27
N PRO A 76 -14.58 -3.01 6.02
CA PRO A 76 -15.86 -3.71 5.88
C PRO A 76 -15.99 -4.49 4.57
N ALA A 77 -15.32 -4.02 3.50
CA ALA A 77 -15.40 -4.64 2.17
C ALA A 77 -14.35 -5.74 1.95
N ASP A 78 -13.21 -5.70 2.64
CA ASP A 78 -12.07 -6.59 2.37
C ASP A 78 -12.20 -7.94 3.08
N VAL A 79 -12.95 -8.08 4.19
CA VAL A 79 -13.09 -9.38 4.88
C VAL A 79 -13.71 -10.45 3.95
N ALA A 80 -14.75 -10.10 3.19
CA ALA A 80 -15.39 -11.01 2.25
C ALA A 80 -14.57 -11.23 0.97
N ALA A 81 -13.89 -10.19 0.46
CA ALA A 81 -13.05 -10.30 -0.73
C ALA A 81 -11.74 -11.07 -0.47
N ARG A 82 -11.20 -10.96 0.75
CA ARG A 82 -9.95 -11.59 1.19
C ARG A 82 -10.11 -13.08 1.45
N ALA A 83 -11.26 -13.53 1.96
CA ALA A 83 -11.59 -14.96 2.02
C ALA A 83 -11.46 -15.62 0.64
N LYS A 84 -11.93 -14.94 -0.42
CA LYS A 84 -11.82 -15.42 -1.82
C LYS A 84 -10.39 -15.37 -2.38
N ARG A 85 -9.61 -14.32 -2.07
CA ARG A 85 -8.26 -14.15 -2.63
C ARG A 85 -7.20 -14.98 -1.93
N HIS A 86 -7.31 -15.16 -0.60
CA HIS A 86 -6.36 -15.98 0.15
C HIS A 86 -6.46 -17.44 -0.30
N ASP A 87 -7.69 -17.95 -0.47
CA ASP A 87 -7.97 -19.29 -1.03
C ASP A 87 -7.37 -19.47 -2.43
N ALA A 88 -7.59 -18.51 -3.34
CA ALA A 88 -7.03 -18.57 -4.69
C ALA A 88 -5.48 -18.42 -4.75
N ALA A 89 -4.87 -17.69 -3.82
CA ALA A 89 -3.43 -17.51 -3.76
C ALA A 89 -2.73 -18.74 -3.15
N VAL A 90 -3.28 -19.34 -2.09
CA VAL A 90 -2.76 -20.60 -1.54
C VAL A 90 -2.96 -21.76 -2.50
N ASP A 91 -4.07 -21.77 -3.26
CA ASP A 91 -4.30 -22.74 -4.33
C ASP A 91 -3.26 -22.64 -5.45
N LYS A 92 -2.95 -21.43 -5.93
CA LYS A 92 -1.92 -21.26 -6.98
C LYS A 92 -0.52 -21.63 -6.49
N LEU A 93 -0.16 -21.28 -5.25
CA LEU A 93 1.15 -21.61 -4.70
C LEU A 93 1.28 -23.11 -4.43
N GLY A 94 0.24 -23.74 -3.86
CA GLY A 94 0.16 -25.18 -3.64
C GLY A 94 0.18 -25.98 -4.95
N SER A 95 -0.51 -25.50 -5.98
CA SER A 95 -0.51 -26.10 -7.32
C SER A 95 0.85 -25.98 -8.01
N ALA A 96 1.54 -24.84 -7.88
CA ALA A 96 2.90 -24.68 -8.41
C ALA A 96 3.91 -25.59 -7.70
N LEU A 97 3.81 -25.72 -6.36
CA LEU A 97 4.67 -26.61 -5.58
C LEU A 97 4.39 -28.09 -5.91
N LYS A 98 3.12 -28.46 -6.10
CA LYS A 98 2.73 -29.81 -6.51
C LYS A 98 3.24 -30.15 -7.91
N ARG A 99 3.16 -29.22 -8.87
CA ARG A 99 3.75 -29.42 -10.20
C ARG A 99 5.26 -29.53 -10.16
N ALA A 100 5.95 -28.73 -9.35
CA ALA A 100 7.40 -28.83 -9.19
C ALA A 100 7.84 -30.19 -8.62
N ARG A 101 7.05 -30.76 -7.70
CA ARG A 101 7.30 -32.10 -7.14
C ARG A 101 7.02 -33.22 -8.15
N ASP A 102 5.96 -33.10 -8.94
CA ASP A 102 5.62 -34.07 -10.00
C ASP A 102 6.71 -34.10 -11.11
N ILE A 103 7.26 -32.94 -11.46
CA ILE A 103 8.35 -32.82 -12.45
C ILE A 103 9.68 -33.38 -11.90
N THR A 104 9.92 -33.31 -10.59
CA THR A 104 11.18 -33.75 -9.97
C THR A 104 11.15 -35.22 -9.51
N GLY A 105 9.99 -35.88 -9.54
CA GLY A 105 9.88 -37.33 -9.27
C GLY A 105 10.36 -37.76 -7.88
N LEU A 106 9.87 -37.10 -6.82
CA LEU A 106 10.05 -37.51 -5.42
C LEU A 106 8.71 -37.94 -4.76
#